data_AF-A0A7Y4W0U0-F1
#
_entry.id   AF-A0A7Y4W0U0-F1
#
_cell.length_a   1.000
_cell.length_b   1.000
_cell.length_c   1.000
_cell.angle_alpha   90.00
_cell.angle_beta   90.00
_cell.angle_gamma   90.00
#
_symmetry.space_group_name_H-M   'P 1'
#
loop_
_entity.id
_entity.type
_entity.pdbx_description
1 polymer ?
#
loop_
_entity_poly.entity_id
_entity_poly.type
_entity_poly.pdbx_seq_one_letter_code
_entity_poly.pdbx_strand_id
1 'polypeptide(L)'
;MNTIHKILGATTLLMTMGAASASPFYIDNGVNFQPDTSIPTKVNATSTSIKNELTVKYQSSTNITFGADGILSVGDAIATSGGLAVGNISENAVTSLNPGQGIFGNGFADNGLDINWSLSFSFTDLTGTVTGFDSSVPTFPLVHYTGGTINFLYTTDGSTFNNFMDLLVTDSTSIGPNLSVTGNIDFTSVTNLDNVELFHTADGVSFYDAWLAGGVNALSFIIDQNTNPNVATFAPIFSGTDLVGANIQTNHDGSVTFAAVPEPVTLAMLGLGLMGFSAFSRRKKSA
;
A
#
# COMPACT_ATOMS: atom_id res chain seq x y z
N MET A 1 55.47 -32.05 -0.39
CA MET A 1 54.13 -32.34 0.21
C MET A 1 53.55 -31.01 0.65
N ASN A 2 52.68 -30.42 -0.18
CA ASN A 2 51.24 -30.17 0.08
C ASN A 2 51.01 -29.42 1.40
N THR A 3 50.38 -28.24 1.46
CA THR A 3 49.10 -27.90 0.82
C THR A 3 48.87 -26.39 0.82
N ILE A 4 48.28 -25.92 -0.28
CA ILE A 4 47.67 -24.61 -0.54
C ILE A 4 46.69 -24.20 0.56
N HIS A 5 46.73 -22.95 1.04
CA HIS A 5 45.54 -22.22 1.52
C HIS A 5 45.65 -20.73 1.15
N LYS A 6 44.99 -20.39 0.02
CA LYS A 6 44.58 -19.03 -0.34
C LYS A 6 43.19 -18.79 0.26
N ILE A 7 43.00 -17.72 1.03
CA ILE A 7 41.68 -17.12 1.33
C ILE A 7 41.97 -15.61 1.40
N LEU A 8 42.08 -14.89 0.28
CA LEU A 8 41.02 -14.20 -0.50
C LEU A 8 40.00 -13.45 0.38
N GLY A 9 40.05 -12.12 0.29
CA GLY A 9 39.30 -11.18 1.10
C GLY A 9 37.79 -11.17 0.84
N ALA A 10 37.06 -10.99 1.94
CA ALA A 10 35.65 -10.66 1.94
C ALA A 10 35.48 -9.15 1.73
N THR A 11 35.33 -8.73 0.47
CA THR A 11 34.73 -7.43 0.16
C THR A 11 33.21 -7.61 0.29
N THR A 12 32.65 -7.17 1.40
CA THR A 12 31.20 -7.01 1.57
C THR A 12 30.72 -5.94 0.61
N LEU A 13 30.17 -6.37 -0.53
CA LEU A 13 29.36 -5.50 -1.38
C LEU A 13 28.06 -5.26 -0.59
N LEU A 14 27.92 -4.08 0.03
CA LEU A 14 26.62 -3.60 0.44
C LEU A 14 25.75 -3.50 -0.82
N MET A 15 24.88 -4.49 -1.02
CA MET A 15 23.71 -4.30 -1.88
C MET A 15 22.83 -3.30 -1.15
N THR A 16 22.98 -2.03 -1.48
CA THR A 16 21.96 -1.03 -1.21
C THR A 16 20.71 -1.48 -1.96
N MET A 17 19.78 -2.13 -1.27
CA MET A 17 18.42 -2.28 -1.76
C MET A 17 17.95 -0.85 -2.04
N GLY A 18 17.67 -0.55 -3.31
CA GLY A 18 17.16 0.76 -3.69
C GLY A 18 15.88 0.98 -2.89
N ALA A 19 15.89 1.96 -1.99
CA ALA A 19 14.67 2.41 -1.37
C ALA A 19 13.75 2.88 -2.50
N ALA A 20 12.63 2.19 -2.71
CA ALA A 20 11.59 2.66 -3.60
C ALA A 20 11.09 3.98 -3.03
N SER A 21 11.46 5.10 -3.64
CA SER A 21 10.95 6.41 -3.27
C SER A 21 9.52 6.51 -3.76
N ALA A 22 8.64 7.11 -2.94
CA ALA A 22 7.29 7.46 -3.37
C ALA A 22 7.36 8.18 -4.72
N SER A 23 6.61 7.67 -5.69
CA SER A 23 6.54 8.14 -7.06
C SER A 23 5.25 8.95 -7.21
N PRO A 24 5.33 10.21 -7.69
CA PRO A 24 4.14 11.00 -7.90
C PRO A 24 3.22 10.38 -8.96
N PHE A 25 1.92 10.57 -8.80
CA PHE A 25 0.86 10.03 -9.65
C PHE A 25 -0.21 11.08 -9.93
N TYR A 26 -1.08 10.85 -10.91
CA TYR A 26 -2.33 11.58 -11.07
C TYR A 26 -3.46 10.60 -11.36
N ILE A 27 -4.70 11.07 -11.20
CA ILE A 27 -5.89 10.27 -11.42
C ILE A 27 -6.65 10.85 -12.62
N ASP A 28 -6.97 10.03 -13.61
CA ASP A 28 -7.79 10.39 -14.77
C ASP A 28 -9.10 9.61 -14.73
N ASN A 29 -10.19 10.28 -14.38
CA ASN A 29 -11.51 9.66 -14.29
C ASN A 29 -12.30 9.73 -15.61
N GLY A 30 -11.67 10.18 -16.70
CA GLY A 30 -12.26 10.26 -18.03
C GLY A 30 -13.33 11.34 -18.22
N VAL A 31 -13.69 12.08 -17.17
CA VAL A 31 -14.75 13.10 -17.22
C VAL A 31 -14.26 14.40 -16.60
N ASN A 32 -14.41 15.51 -17.34
CA ASN A 32 -14.11 16.81 -16.77
C ASN A 32 -15.28 17.27 -15.88
N PHE A 33 -15.21 16.95 -14.58
CA PHE A 33 -16.20 17.40 -13.59
C PHE A 33 -16.03 18.87 -13.20
N GLN A 34 -15.01 19.55 -13.72
CA GLN A 34 -14.81 20.97 -13.48
C GLN A 34 -14.76 21.75 -14.79
N PRO A 35 -15.89 22.37 -15.18
CA PRO A 35 -15.94 23.17 -16.41
C PRO A 35 -15.11 24.45 -16.33
N ASP A 36 -14.59 24.81 -15.15
CA ASP A 36 -13.76 25.99 -14.95
C ASP A 36 -12.34 25.79 -15.53
N THR A 37 -12.09 26.44 -16.66
CA THR A 37 -10.82 26.43 -17.39
C THR A 37 -9.74 27.31 -16.74
N SER A 38 -10.07 28.03 -15.66
CA SER A 38 -9.12 28.88 -14.95
C SER A 38 -8.23 28.14 -13.94
N ILE A 39 -8.42 26.82 -13.76
CA ILE A 39 -7.69 25.98 -12.81
C ILE A 39 -6.41 25.43 -13.50
N PRO A 40 -5.23 26.01 -13.25
CA PRO A 40 -4.04 25.77 -14.06
C PRO A 40 -3.27 24.51 -13.62
N THR A 41 -3.76 23.76 -12.64
CA THR A 41 -2.96 22.74 -11.96
C THR A 41 -3.33 21.29 -12.30
N LYS A 42 -4.38 21.06 -13.09
CA LYS A 42 -4.70 19.72 -13.61
C LYS A 42 -3.66 19.28 -14.65
N VAL A 43 -3.39 17.97 -14.73
CA VAL A 43 -2.54 17.40 -15.79
C VAL A 43 -3.21 17.55 -17.16
N ASN A 44 -4.51 17.28 -17.24
CA ASN A 44 -5.36 17.49 -18.40
C ASN A 44 -6.81 17.80 -17.95
N ALA A 45 -7.77 17.94 -18.87
CA ALA A 45 -9.14 18.33 -18.50
C ALA A 45 -9.86 17.31 -17.57
N THR A 46 -9.61 16.02 -17.75
CA THR A 46 -10.24 14.90 -17.02
C THR A 46 -9.39 14.39 -15.85
N SER A 47 -8.17 14.90 -15.70
CA SER A 47 -7.23 14.48 -14.68
C SER A 47 -7.21 15.40 -13.46
N THR A 48 -6.75 14.84 -12.35
CA THR A 48 -6.27 15.60 -11.21
C THR A 48 -4.93 16.29 -11.53
N SER A 49 -4.45 17.09 -10.59
CA SER A 49 -3.03 17.48 -10.48
C SER A 49 -2.17 16.28 -10.07
N ILE A 50 -0.85 16.44 -10.18
CA ILE A 50 0.12 15.48 -9.64
C ILE A 50 0.02 15.43 -8.10
N LYS A 51 -0.07 14.21 -7.58
CA LYS A 51 -0.22 13.81 -6.19
C LYS A 51 0.93 12.90 -5.78
N ASN A 52 1.20 12.85 -4.48
CA ASN A 52 2.20 11.99 -3.86
C ASN A 52 1.55 10.91 -2.99
N GLU A 53 0.35 11.17 -2.46
CA GLU A 53 -0.33 10.26 -1.53
C GLU A 53 -1.85 10.47 -1.54
N LEU A 54 -2.55 9.42 -1.11
CA LEU A 54 -3.97 9.43 -0.77
C LEU A 54 -4.10 9.47 0.75
N THR A 55 -4.99 10.30 1.30
CA THR A 55 -5.36 10.21 2.72
C THR A 55 -6.55 9.30 2.88
N VAL A 56 -6.48 8.31 3.77
CA VAL A 56 -7.55 7.34 4.02
C VAL A 56 -8.06 7.42 5.45
N LYS A 57 -9.36 7.16 5.60
CA LYS A 57 -9.98 6.87 6.90
C LYS A 57 -10.85 5.64 6.75
N TYR A 58 -10.77 4.74 7.72
CA TYR A 58 -11.55 3.50 7.67
C TYR A 58 -11.72 2.85 9.04
N GLN A 59 -12.67 1.92 9.10
CA GLN A 59 -12.91 1.05 10.23
C GLN A 59 -12.44 -0.37 9.90
N SER A 60 -11.94 -1.08 10.92
CA SER A 60 -11.58 -2.48 10.80
C SER A 60 -12.23 -3.34 11.87
N SER A 61 -12.28 -4.63 11.60
CA SER A 61 -12.70 -5.69 12.50
C SER A 61 -11.70 -6.83 12.40
N THR A 62 -10.95 -7.06 13.47
CA THR A 62 -9.91 -8.08 13.56
C THR A 62 -10.39 -9.21 14.44
N ASN A 63 -10.50 -10.41 13.85
CA ASN A 63 -10.69 -11.64 14.59
C ASN A 63 -9.33 -12.19 14.99
N ILE A 64 -9.15 -12.44 16.28
CA ILE A 64 -7.97 -13.09 16.85
C ILE A 64 -8.38 -14.47 17.32
N THR A 65 -7.65 -15.49 16.87
CA THR A 65 -7.82 -16.87 17.34
C THR A 65 -6.77 -17.16 18.39
N PHE A 66 -7.21 -17.48 19.61
CA PHE A 66 -6.30 -17.77 20.71
C PHE A 66 -5.64 -19.13 20.54
N GLY A 67 -4.39 -19.21 20.98
CA GLY A 67 -3.69 -20.47 21.14
C GLY A 67 -4.32 -21.40 22.19
N ALA A 68 -3.64 -22.51 22.46
CA ALA A 68 -4.10 -23.52 23.42
C ALA A 68 -4.16 -23.01 24.87
N ASP A 69 -3.57 -21.86 25.16
CA ASP A 69 -3.62 -21.18 26.46
C ASP A 69 -4.93 -20.41 26.68
N GLY A 70 -5.76 -20.21 25.65
CA GLY A 70 -7.08 -19.60 25.75
C GLY A 70 -7.06 -18.13 26.16
N ILE A 71 -5.92 -17.45 25.94
CA ILE A 71 -5.72 -16.04 26.24
C ILE A 71 -5.13 -15.34 25.02
N LEU A 72 -5.38 -14.03 24.93
CA LEU A 72 -4.74 -13.19 23.91
C LEU A 72 -3.23 -13.14 24.16
N SER A 73 -2.44 -13.61 23.21
CA SER A 73 -0.99 -13.78 23.32
C SER A 73 -0.25 -13.44 22.03
N VAL A 74 1.07 -13.24 22.14
CA VAL A 74 1.94 -13.06 20.97
C VAL A 74 2.01 -14.38 20.19
N GLY A 75 1.80 -14.30 18.88
CA GLY A 75 1.74 -15.44 17.97
C GLY A 75 0.32 -15.92 17.66
N ASP A 76 -0.70 -15.38 18.33
CA ASP A 76 -2.10 -15.65 17.98
C ASP A 76 -2.38 -15.21 16.54
N ALA A 77 -3.11 -16.05 15.81
CA ALA A 77 -3.46 -15.79 14.43
C ALA A 77 -4.54 -14.71 14.34
N ILE A 78 -4.42 -13.83 13.35
CA ILE A 78 -5.41 -12.80 13.07
C ILE A 78 -5.97 -12.91 11.65
N ALA A 79 -7.24 -12.55 11.51
CA ALA A 79 -7.89 -12.29 10.24
C ALA A 79 -8.63 -10.95 10.35
N THR A 80 -8.24 -9.97 9.53
CA THR A 80 -8.79 -8.61 9.61
C THR A 80 -9.58 -8.26 8.36
N SER A 81 -10.78 -7.74 8.58
CA SER A 81 -11.59 -7.12 7.55
C SER A 81 -11.66 -5.61 7.79
N GLY A 82 -11.84 -4.83 6.73
CA GLY A 82 -11.93 -3.38 6.85
C GLY A 82 -12.41 -2.70 5.57
N GLY A 83 -12.57 -1.39 5.65
CA GLY A 83 -13.16 -0.62 4.57
C GLY A 83 -14.65 -0.94 4.41
N LEU A 84 -15.13 -1.04 3.17
CA LEU A 84 -16.55 -1.36 2.89
C LEU A 84 -16.97 -2.77 3.30
N ALA A 85 -16.04 -3.64 3.70
CA ALA A 85 -16.39 -4.92 4.31
C ALA A 85 -16.95 -4.78 5.75
N VAL A 86 -16.69 -3.66 6.41
CA VAL A 86 -17.07 -3.42 7.82
C VAL A 86 -18.09 -2.29 7.95
N GLY A 87 -17.94 -1.22 7.17
CA GLY A 87 -18.83 -0.06 7.24
C GLY A 87 -19.23 0.46 5.86
N ASN A 88 -19.75 1.68 5.85
CA ASN A 88 -20.17 2.36 4.62
C ASN A 88 -19.09 3.37 4.17
N ILE A 89 -19.28 3.94 2.98
CA ILE A 89 -18.32 4.88 2.38
C ILE A 89 -18.08 6.15 3.20
N SER A 90 -19.05 6.60 4.02
CA SER A 90 -18.85 7.82 4.83
C SER A 90 -17.80 7.65 5.92
N GLU A 91 -17.46 6.41 6.26
CA GLU A 91 -16.47 6.05 7.28
C GLU A 91 -15.23 5.39 6.66
N ASN A 92 -15.31 4.94 5.41
CA ASN A 92 -14.34 4.09 4.74
C ASN A 92 -14.05 4.63 3.33
N ALA A 93 -13.19 5.64 3.24
CA ALA A 93 -12.92 6.32 1.96
C ALA A 93 -11.51 6.92 1.91
N VAL A 94 -11.08 7.20 0.68
CA VAL A 94 -10.06 8.22 0.44
C VAL A 94 -10.72 9.58 0.68
N THR A 95 -10.15 10.36 1.58
CA THR A 95 -10.71 11.64 2.04
C THR A 95 -10.00 12.86 1.50
N SER A 96 -8.80 12.68 0.94
CA SER A 96 -8.08 13.73 0.22
C SER A 96 -6.96 13.17 -0.64
N LEU A 97 -6.47 14.00 -1.56
CA LEU A 97 -5.25 13.77 -2.33
C LEU A 97 -4.19 14.79 -1.91
N ASN A 98 -2.98 14.36 -1.55
CA ASN A 98 -1.91 15.28 -1.21
C ASN A 98 -0.80 15.33 -2.28
N PRO A 99 -0.18 16.50 -2.55
CA PRO A 99 -0.50 17.80 -1.98
C PRO A 99 -1.93 18.27 -2.33
N GLY A 100 -2.65 18.73 -1.31
CA GLY A 100 -3.96 19.32 -1.46
C GLY A 100 -3.83 20.69 -2.14
N GLN A 101 -4.83 21.08 -2.92
CA GLN A 101 -4.79 22.36 -3.62
C GLN A 101 -5.97 23.26 -3.23
N GLY A 102 -5.66 24.21 -2.35
CA GLY A 102 -6.24 25.56 -2.28
C GLY A 102 -7.70 25.72 -1.86
N ILE A 103 -7.92 26.25 -0.65
CA ILE A 103 -9.22 26.77 -0.16
C ILE A 103 -9.56 28.14 -0.78
N PHE A 104 -8.60 28.82 -1.40
CA PHE A 104 -8.74 30.20 -1.89
C PHE A 104 -8.74 30.29 -3.43
N GLY A 105 -9.92 30.14 -4.01
CA GLY A 105 -10.28 30.75 -5.30
C GLY A 105 -9.77 30.09 -6.59
N ASN A 106 -8.99 29.02 -6.53
CA ASN A 106 -8.65 28.19 -7.69
C ASN A 106 -9.13 26.77 -7.42
N GLY A 107 -10.06 26.29 -8.24
CA GLY A 107 -10.86 25.10 -7.98
C GLY A 107 -10.09 23.79 -7.78
N PHE A 108 -10.85 22.76 -7.36
CA PHE A 108 -10.29 21.50 -6.89
C PHE A 108 -9.50 20.79 -7.98
N ALA A 109 -8.17 20.82 -7.90
CA ALA A 109 -7.28 20.04 -8.75
C ALA A 109 -7.38 18.52 -8.49
N ASP A 110 -8.42 18.09 -7.79
CA ASP A 110 -8.83 16.71 -7.54
C ASP A 110 -9.98 16.29 -8.47
N ASN A 111 -10.30 17.15 -9.47
CA ASN A 111 -11.31 16.91 -10.51
C ASN A 111 -12.64 16.37 -9.96
N GLY A 112 -13.13 16.97 -8.87
CA GLY A 112 -14.44 16.63 -8.28
C GLY A 112 -14.46 15.39 -7.38
N LEU A 113 -13.31 14.95 -6.85
CA LEU A 113 -13.27 13.93 -5.78
C LEU A 113 -14.22 14.34 -4.62
N ASP A 114 -14.96 13.37 -4.09
CA ASP A 114 -15.98 13.49 -3.04
C ASP A 114 -17.21 14.34 -3.36
N ILE A 115 -17.33 14.79 -4.61
CA ILE A 115 -18.51 15.51 -5.12
C ILE A 115 -19.16 14.73 -6.27
N ASN A 116 -18.35 14.29 -7.23
CA ASN A 116 -18.80 13.65 -8.46
C ASN A 116 -18.37 12.18 -8.56
N TRP A 117 -17.29 11.83 -7.88
CA TRP A 117 -16.76 10.48 -7.77
C TRP A 117 -15.99 10.36 -6.47
N SER A 118 -15.85 9.13 -5.97
CA SER A 118 -15.08 8.84 -4.76
C SER A 118 -14.29 7.56 -4.92
N LEU A 119 -13.25 7.44 -4.10
CA LEU A 119 -12.48 6.23 -3.93
C LEU A 119 -12.73 5.65 -2.56
N SER A 120 -12.81 4.33 -2.52
CA SER A 120 -12.91 3.56 -1.29
C SER A 120 -12.07 2.29 -1.45
N PHE A 121 -12.12 1.43 -0.45
CA PHE A 121 -11.45 0.16 -0.46
C PHE A 121 -12.20 -0.83 0.40
N SER A 122 -11.97 -2.11 0.14
CA SER A 122 -12.55 -3.21 0.89
C SER A 122 -11.56 -4.34 0.98
N PHE A 123 -11.46 -4.95 2.16
CA PHE A 123 -10.67 -6.14 2.35
C PHE A 123 -11.31 -7.04 3.38
N THR A 124 -11.16 -8.33 3.15
CA THR A 124 -11.59 -9.39 4.06
C THR A 124 -10.43 -10.33 4.28
N ASP A 125 -10.28 -10.80 5.51
CA ASP A 125 -9.30 -11.83 5.87
C ASP A 125 -7.85 -11.46 5.54
N LEU A 126 -7.44 -10.20 5.79
CA LEU A 126 -6.01 -9.88 5.87
C LEU A 126 -5.40 -10.70 7.01
N THR A 127 -4.50 -11.61 6.64
CA THR A 127 -3.95 -12.62 7.54
C THR A 127 -2.65 -12.15 8.18
N GLY A 128 -2.43 -12.59 9.42
CA GLY A 128 -1.24 -12.20 10.15
C GLY A 128 -1.16 -12.83 11.53
N THR A 129 -0.38 -12.20 12.40
CA THR A 129 -0.25 -12.58 13.81
C THR A 129 -0.18 -11.38 14.74
N VAL A 130 -0.47 -11.61 16.03
CA VAL A 130 -0.17 -10.67 17.10
C VAL A 130 1.33 -10.70 17.38
N THR A 131 2.00 -9.54 17.35
CA THR A 131 3.45 -9.42 17.56
C THR A 131 3.84 -8.83 18.91
N GLY A 132 2.89 -8.21 19.59
CA GLY A 132 3.12 -7.56 20.87
C GLY A 132 1.89 -6.83 21.36
N PHE A 133 2.08 -5.95 22.33
CA PHE A 133 1.03 -5.11 22.88
C PHE A 133 1.52 -3.68 22.95
N ASP A 134 0.60 -2.74 22.72
CA ASP A 134 0.93 -1.33 22.80
C ASP A 134 1.34 -0.94 24.23
N SER A 135 2.45 -0.24 24.37
CA SER A 135 2.98 0.13 25.70
C SER A 135 2.13 1.17 26.43
N SER A 136 1.33 1.95 25.70
CA SER A 136 0.44 2.98 26.25
C SER A 136 -0.97 2.43 26.55
N VAL A 137 -1.40 1.41 25.80
CA VAL A 137 -2.64 0.66 26.02
C VAL A 137 -2.31 -0.84 26.04
N PRO A 138 -1.86 -1.41 27.19
CA PRO A 138 -1.30 -2.77 27.26
C PRO A 138 -2.25 -3.92 26.87
N THR A 139 -3.54 -3.63 26.71
CA THR A 139 -4.55 -4.58 26.24
C THR A 139 -4.75 -4.55 24.72
N PHE A 140 -4.15 -3.58 24.03
CA PHE A 140 -4.27 -3.43 22.59
C PHE A 140 -3.16 -4.21 21.87
N PRO A 141 -3.49 -5.24 21.08
CA PRO A 141 -2.49 -6.04 20.38
C PRO A 141 -1.89 -5.28 19.20
N LEU A 142 -0.59 -5.44 19.01
CA LEU A 142 0.13 -5.04 17.81
C LEU A 142 0.10 -6.19 16.81
N VAL A 143 -0.02 -5.88 15.53
CA VAL A 143 -0.28 -6.86 14.49
C VAL A 143 0.81 -6.87 13.42
N HIS A 144 1.00 -8.01 12.79
CA HIS A 144 1.84 -8.19 11.62
C HIS A 144 1.07 -8.95 10.55
N TYR A 145 0.80 -8.30 9.43
CA TYR A 145 0.16 -8.89 8.27
C TYR A 145 1.20 -9.49 7.35
N THR A 146 0.94 -10.72 6.90
CA THR A 146 1.82 -11.46 5.99
C THR A 146 1.17 -11.71 4.64
N GLY A 147 -0.11 -11.37 4.47
CA GLY A 147 -0.80 -11.60 3.21
C GLY A 147 -2.28 -11.25 3.22
N GLY A 148 -2.82 -11.18 2.01
CA GLY A 148 -4.20 -10.84 1.71
C GLY A 148 -4.26 -9.71 0.67
N THR A 149 -5.48 -9.36 0.28
CA THR A 149 -5.72 -8.39 -0.79
C THR A 149 -6.60 -7.25 -0.29
N ILE A 150 -6.24 -6.02 -0.64
CA ILE A 150 -7.08 -4.85 -0.45
C ILE A 150 -7.57 -4.40 -1.83
N ASN A 151 -8.88 -4.48 -2.04
CA ASN A 151 -9.51 -4.10 -3.29
C ASN A 151 -9.76 -2.59 -3.27
N PHE A 152 -9.22 -1.86 -4.23
CA PHE A 152 -9.49 -0.43 -4.41
C PHE A 152 -10.72 -0.23 -5.29
N LEU A 153 -11.62 0.62 -4.81
CA LEU A 153 -12.97 0.75 -5.33
C LEU A 153 -13.23 2.17 -5.83
N TYR A 154 -13.89 2.26 -6.97
CA TYR A 154 -14.32 3.51 -7.60
C TYR A 154 -15.84 3.59 -7.64
N THR A 155 -16.40 4.79 -7.41
CA THR A 155 -17.84 5.05 -7.53
C THR A 155 -18.12 6.47 -8.02
N THR A 156 -19.21 6.65 -8.76
CA THR A 156 -19.76 7.97 -9.17
C THR A 156 -21.10 8.31 -8.54
N ASP A 157 -21.71 7.35 -7.85
CA ASP A 157 -23.05 7.47 -7.25
C ASP A 157 -23.06 7.23 -5.74
N GLY A 158 -21.92 6.81 -5.16
CA GLY A 158 -21.77 6.49 -3.74
C GLY A 158 -22.41 5.16 -3.31
N SER A 159 -22.89 4.35 -4.25
CA SER A 159 -23.65 3.12 -3.98
C SER A 159 -23.21 1.92 -4.82
N THR A 160 -22.79 2.13 -6.06
CA THR A 160 -22.23 1.14 -6.97
C THR A 160 -20.73 1.28 -6.95
N PHE A 161 -20.02 0.19 -6.66
CA PHE A 161 -18.57 0.17 -6.53
C PHE A 161 -17.95 -0.78 -7.55
N ASN A 162 -17.00 -0.25 -8.33
CA ASN A 162 -16.20 -1.03 -9.25
C ASN A 162 -14.82 -1.25 -8.63
N ASN A 163 -14.43 -2.52 -8.49
CA ASN A 163 -13.03 -2.84 -8.20
C ASN A 163 -12.20 -2.55 -9.46
N PHE A 164 -11.19 -1.70 -9.33
CA PHE A 164 -10.34 -1.29 -10.45
C PHE A 164 -8.86 -1.63 -10.26
N MET A 165 -8.44 -1.97 -9.04
CA MET A 165 -7.04 -2.25 -8.70
C MET A 165 -6.97 -3.00 -7.38
N ASP A 166 -6.09 -3.99 -7.28
CA ASP A 166 -5.87 -4.73 -6.05
C ASP A 166 -4.49 -4.39 -5.46
N LEU A 167 -4.42 -4.28 -4.14
CA LEU A 167 -3.19 -4.13 -3.39
C LEU A 167 -2.90 -5.46 -2.68
N LEU A 168 -1.91 -6.19 -3.20
CA LEU A 168 -1.45 -7.45 -2.63
C LEU A 168 -0.50 -7.17 -1.46
N VAL A 169 -0.97 -7.43 -0.24
CA VAL A 169 -0.17 -7.25 0.98
C VAL A 169 0.93 -8.31 1.03
N THR A 170 2.15 -7.88 1.30
CA THR A 170 3.32 -8.79 1.41
C THR A 170 3.96 -8.75 2.79
N ASP A 171 3.88 -7.60 3.47
CA ASP A 171 4.48 -7.42 4.78
C ASP A 171 3.83 -6.25 5.53
N SER A 172 4.01 -6.21 6.84
CA SER A 172 3.67 -5.05 7.63
C SER A 172 4.60 -4.88 8.83
N THR A 173 4.58 -3.72 9.47
CA THR A 173 5.33 -3.48 10.70
C THR A 173 4.55 -2.54 11.61
N SER A 174 4.37 -2.94 12.86
CA SER A 174 3.76 -2.09 13.89
C SER A 174 4.80 -1.50 14.83
N ILE A 175 4.65 -0.21 15.14
CA ILE A 175 5.40 0.49 16.19
C ILE A 175 4.39 1.29 17.02
N GLY A 176 4.02 0.75 18.18
CA GLY A 176 2.89 1.28 18.94
C GLY A 176 1.59 1.21 18.12
N PRO A 177 0.72 2.24 18.14
CA PRO A 177 -0.52 2.23 17.37
C PRO A 177 -0.30 2.42 15.86
N ASN A 178 0.93 2.75 15.43
CA ASN A 178 1.25 2.98 14.04
C ASN A 178 1.52 1.63 13.35
N LEU A 179 1.04 1.49 12.13
CA LEU A 179 1.19 0.32 11.29
C LEU A 179 1.57 0.76 9.89
N SER A 180 2.68 0.23 9.39
CA SER A 180 3.05 0.34 7.98
C SER A 180 2.72 -0.97 7.29
N VAL A 181 1.92 -0.95 6.23
CA VAL A 181 1.60 -2.12 5.40
C VAL A 181 2.23 -1.91 4.02
N THR A 182 2.92 -2.93 3.52
CA THR A 182 3.63 -2.84 2.25
C THR A 182 3.26 -3.99 1.32
N GLY A 183 3.34 -3.73 0.03
CA GLY A 183 3.01 -4.74 -0.95
C GLY A 183 3.10 -4.25 -2.38
N ASN A 184 2.41 -4.98 -3.24
CA ASN A 184 2.46 -4.84 -4.67
C ASN A 184 1.09 -4.52 -5.26
N ILE A 185 1.07 -3.85 -6.40
CA ILE A 185 -0.17 -3.63 -7.14
C ILE A 185 -0.42 -4.84 -8.04
N ASP A 186 -1.65 -5.33 -8.04
CA ASP A 186 -2.10 -6.43 -8.87
C ASP A 186 -3.43 -6.08 -9.56
N PHE A 187 -3.60 -6.59 -10.78
CA PHE A 187 -4.84 -6.46 -11.56
C PHE A 187 -5.41 -7.83 -11.95
N THR A 188 -4.80 -8.94 -11.51
CA THR A 188 -5.19 -10.31 -11.90
C THR A 188 -6.66 -10.63 -11.60
N SER A 189 -7.20 -10.16 -10.48
CA SER A 189 -8.59 -10.36 -10.07
C SER A 189 -9.56 -9.27 -10.51
N VAL A 190 -9.09 -8.23 -11.21
CA VAL A 190 -9.93 -7.14 -11.70
C VAL A 190 -10.67 -7.61 -12.96
N THR A 191 -11.98 -7.85 -12.82
CA THR A 191 -12.81 -8.40 -13.90
C THR A 191 -13.46 -7.34 -14.79
N ASN A 192 -13.68 -6.13 -14.25
CA ASN A 192 -14.14 -4.98 -15.02
C ASN A 192 -12.95 -4.07 -15.33
N LEU A 193 -12.60 -3.97 -16.61
CA LEU A 193 -11.44 -3.19 -17.07
C LEU A 193 -11.80 -1.73 -17.42
N ASP A 194 -13.04 -1.28 -17.23
CA ASP A 194 -13.48 0.06 -17.61
C ASP A 194 -12.76 1.18 -16.83
N ASN A 195 -12.18 0.86 -15.66
CA ASN A 195 -11.54 1.83 -14.75
C ASN A 195 -10.08 1.50 -14.41
N VAL A 196 -9.42 0.56 -15.11
CA VAL A 196 -8.01 0.20 -14.80
C VAL A 196 -7.01 1.30 -15.18
N GLU A 197 -7.39 2.17 -16.11
CA GLU A 197 -6.63 3.36 -16.52
C GLU A 197 -6.84 4.55 -15.57
N LEU A 198 -7.41 4.36 -14.37
CA LEU A 198 -7.71 5.48 -13.49
C LEU A 198 -6.45 6.13 -12.92
N PHE A 199 -5.43 5.34 -12.59
CA PHE A 199 -4.18 5.81 -11.96
C PHE A 199 -3.04 5.84 -12.96
N HIS A 200 -2.30 6.95 -12.95
CA HIS A 200 -1.14 7.15 -13.80
C HIS A 200 0.04 7.64 -12.99
N THR A 201 1.22 7.14 -13.32
CA THR A 201 2.48 7.73 -12.88
C THR A 201 2.65 9.13 -13.50
N ALA A 202 3.48 9.98 -12.89
CA ALA A 202 3.64 11.37 -13.35
C ALA A 202 4.25 11.52 -14.75
N ASP A 203 4.83 10.47 -15.33
CA ASP A 203 5.32 10.44 -16.71
C ASP A 203 4.22 10.06 -17.73
N GLY A 204 3.02 9.74 -17.26
CA GLY A 204 1.85 9.42 -18.07
C GLY A 204 1.61 7.93 -18.30
N VAL A 205 2.43 7.04 -17.75
CA VAL A 205 2.19 5.58 -17.84
C VAL A 205 1.12 5.18 -16.82
N SER A 206 0.07 4.50 -17.26
CA SER A 206 -0.96 4.00 -16.35
C SER A 206 -0.42 2.88 -15.48
N PHE A 207 -1.02 2.71 -14.29
CA PHE A 207 -0.62 1.65 -13.38
C PHE A 207 -0.87 0.26 -13.98
N TYR A 208 -1.94 0.14 -14.77
CA TYR A 208 -2.27 -1.09 -15.48
C TYR A 208 -1.24 -1.41 -16.57
N ASP A 209 -0.82 -0.43 -17.38
CA ASP A 209 0.22 -0.63 -18.39
C ASP A 209 1.57 -0.99 -17.76
N ALA A 210 1.94 -0.33 -16.65
CA ALA A 210 3.14 -0.67 -15.90
C ALA A 210 3.08 -2.12 -15.36
N TRP A 211 1.92 -2.54 -14.85
CA TRP A 211 1.70 -3.92 -14.42
C TRP A 211 1.71 -4.92 -15.58
N LEU A 212 1.16 -4.60 -16.75
CA LEU A 212 1.27 -5.47 -17.93
C LEU A 212 2.73 -5.67 -18.37
N ALA A 213 3.57 -4.65 -18.20
CA ALA A 213 4.99 -4.71 -18.55
C ALA A 213 5.85 -5.46 -17.52
N GLY A 214 5.65 -5.21 -16.22
CA GLY A 214 6.51 -5.73 -15.14
C GLY A 214 5.85 -6.76 -14.22
N GLY A 215 4.58 -7.09 -14.43
CA GLY A 215 3.76 -7.90 -13.53
C GLY A 215 3.53 -7.23 -12.17
N VAL A 216 3.22 -8.07 -11.18
CA VAL A 216 3.00 -7.63 -9.78
C VAL A 216 4.18 -6.86 -9.17
N ASN A 217 5.39 -7.06 -9.69
CA ASN A 217 6.58 -6.38 -9.16
C ASN A 217 6.83 -5.01 -9.81
N ALA A 218 6.00 -4.55 -10.75
CA ALA A 218 6.19 -3.27 -11.44
C ALA A 218 5.97 -2.07 -10.51
N LEU A 219 4.98 -2.21 -9.63
CA LEU A 219 4.52 -1.15 -8.73
C LEU A 219 4.38 -1.71 -7.32
N SER A 220 4.76 -0.88 -6.36
CA SER A 220 4.64 -1.17 -4.94
C SER A 220 3.83 -0.07 -4.26
N PHE A 221 3.28 -0.39 -3.10
CA PHE A 221 2.58 0.57 -2.27
C PHE A 221 3.08 0.50 -0.82
N ILE A 222 2.88 1.59 -0.11
CA ILE A 222 3.01 1.67 1.34
C ILE A 222 1.76 2.36 1.88
N ILE A 223 1.09 1.70 2.82
CA ILE A 223 0.08 2.31 3.67
C ILE A 223 0.76 2.62 5.00
N ASP A 224 0.74 3.88 5.43
CA ASP A 224 1.17 4.29 6.76
C ASP A 224 -0.05 4.80 7.52
N GLN A 225 -0.45 4.09 8.57
CA GLN A 225 -1.69 4.35 9.30
C GLN A 225 -1.50 4.33 10.80
N ASN A 226 -2.29 5.15 11.47
CA ASN A 226 -2.44 5.17 12.91
C ASN A 226 -3.75 4.48 13.26
N THR A 227 -3.66 3.50 14.14
CA THR A 227 -4.83 2.88 14.76
C THR A 227 -5.23 3.69 15.99
N ASN A 228 -6.52 3.88 16.24
CA ASN A 228 -6.98 4.55 17.46
C ASN A 228 -7.32 3.53 18.57
N PRO A 229 -6.40 3.23 19.51
CA PRO A 229 -6.67 2.23 20.55
C PRO A 229 -7.73 2.68 21.55
N ASN A 230 -8.01 3.98 21.68
CA ASN A 230 -8.94 4.52 22.69
C ASN A 230 -10.42 4.32 22.32
N VAL A 231 -10.71 4.09 21.04
CA VAL A 231 -12.06 3.78 20.56
C VAL A 231 -12.22 2.30 20.22
N ALA A 232 -11.18 1.49 20.49
CA ALA A 232 -11.22 0.07 20.21
C ALA A 232 -12.25 -0.64 21.09
N THR A 233 -13.12 -1.44 20.47
CA THR A 233 -14.04 -2.31 21.20
C THR A 233 -13.53 -3.75 21.17
N PHE A 234 -13.75 -4.48 22.26
CA PHE A 234 -13.33 -5.86 22.42
C PHE A 234 -14.57 -6.73 22.67
N ALA A 235 -14.76 -7.75 21.85
CA ALA A 235 -15.83 -8.72 22.01
C ALA A 235 -15.23 -10.14 22.09
N PRO A 236 -15.42 -10.88 23.19
CA PRO A 236 -14.92 -12.26 23.29
C PRO A 236 -15.65 -13.19 22.31
N ILE A 237 -14.92 -14.15 21.75
CA ILE A 237 -15.45 -15.18 20.86
C ILE A 237 -15.42 -16.52 21.61
N PHE A 238 -16.57 -17.18 21.70
CA PHE A 238 -16.72 -18.46 22.39
C PHE A 238 -17.05 -19.60 21.44
N SER A 239 -16.49 -20.79 21.71
CA SER A 239 -16.95 -22.06 21.16
C SER A 239 -17.57 -22.86 22.31
N GLY A 240 -18.90 -22.86 22.39
CA GLY A 240 -19.60 -23.36 23.58
C GLY A 240 -19.31 -22.47 24.79
N THR A 241 -18.64 -23.01 25.82
CA THR A 241 -18.20 -22.26 27.01
C THR A 241 -16.75 -21.80 26.94
N ASP A 242 -16.00 -22.27 25.95
CA ASP A 242 -14.56 -22.05 25.87
C ASP A 242 -14.28 -20.73 25.13
N LEU A 243 -13.47 -19.87 25.73
CA LEU A 243 -12.99 -18.65 25.10
C LEU A 243 -11.93 -19.04 24.05
N VAL A 244 -12.24 -18.83 22.77
CA VAL A 244 -11.39 -19.25 21.65
C VAL A 244 -10.79 -18.08 20.88
N GLY A 245 -11.18 -16.85 21.24
CA GLY A 245 -10.70 -15.67 20.54
C GLY A 245 -11.31 -14.38 21.02
N ALA A 246 -10.99 -13.31 20.30
CA ALA A 246 -11.61 -12.00 20.45
C ALA A 246 -11.78 -11.33 19.10
N ASN A 247 -12.85 -10.56 18.96
CA ASN A 247 -13.01 -9.59 17.89
C ASN A 247 -12.65 -8.20 18.42
N ILE A 248 -11.81 -7.49 17.69
CA ILE A 248 -11.41 -6.11 17.99
C ILE A 248 -11.86 -5.21 16.84
N GLN A 249 -12.65 -4.18 17.15
CA GLN A 249 -13.07 -3.18 16.17
C GLN A 249 -12.47 -1.83 16.52
N THR A 250 -11.98 -1.12 15.52
CA THR A 250 -11.37 0.20 15.72
C THR A 250 -11.35 1.01 14.42
N ASN A 251 -10.89 2.26 14.54
CA ASN A 251 -10.79 3.22 13.46
C ASN A 251 -9.32 3.52 13.17
N HIS A 252 -9.08 3.88 11.91
CA HIS A 252 -7.76 4.18 11.37
C HIS A 252 -7.78 5.48 10.58
N ASP A 253 -6.69 6.22 10.67
CA ASP A 253 -6.34 7.31 9.77
C ASP A 253 -4.95 7.05 9.20
N GLY A 254 -4.78 7.28 7.90
CA GLY A 254 -3.51 6.96 7.27
C GLY A 254 -3.33 7.60 5.91
N SER A 255 -2.22 7.23 5.29
CA SER A 255 -1.84 7.64 3.95
C SER A 255 -1.45 6.43 3.11
N VAL A 256 -1.70 6.50 1.81
CA VAL A 256 -1.27 5.50 0.83
C VAL A 256 -0.36 6.18 -0.17
N THR A 257 0.84 5.62 -0.34
CA THR A 257 1.83 6.05 -1.32
C THR A 257 2.13 4.91 -2.28
N PHE A 258 2.55 5.26 -3.49
CA PHE A 258 2.93 4.30 -4.52
C PHE A 258 4.37 4.53 -4.95
N ALA A 259 5.05 3.49 -5.38
CA ALA A 259 6.40 3.60 -5.92
C ALA A 259 6.59 2.66 -7.12
N ALA A 260 7.13 3.22 -8.20
CA ALA A 260 7.62 2.43 -9.32
C ALA A 260 8.85 1.64 -8.87
N VAL A 261 8.81 0.33 -9.07
CA VAL A 261 9.93 -0.54 -8.76
C VAL A 261 10.83 -0.58 -10.01
N PRO A 262 12.10 -0.16 -9.93
CA PRO A 262 12.97 -0.16 -11.08
C PRO A 262 13.06 -1.55 -11.71
N GLU A 263 12.83 -1.64 -13.02
CA GLU A 263 12.87 -2.92 -13.72
C GLU A 263 14.23 -3.62 -13.54
N PRO A 264 14.26 -4.97 -13.45
CA PRO A 264 15.48 -5.76 -13.30
C PRO A 264 16.55 -5.49 -14.39
N VAL A 265 16.16 -5.00 -15.57
CA VAL A 265 17.08 -4.66 -16.66
C VAL A 265 17.99 -3.49 -16.28
N THR A 266 17.51 -2.54 -15.47
CA THR A 266 18.31 -1.42 -14.96
C THR A 266 19.41 -1.91 -14.01
N LEU A 267 19.07 -2.90 -13.16
CA LEU A 267 20.04 -3.59 -12.30
C LEU A 267 21.03 -4.44 -13.10
N ALA A 268 20.55 -5.12 -14.15
CA ALA A 268 21.40 -5.89 -15.05
C ALA A 268 22.36 -4.98 -15.84
N MET A 269 21.91 -3.82 -16.32
CA MET A 269 22.74 -2.83 -17.02
C MET A 269 23.76 -2.15 -16.10
N LEU A 270 23.40 -1.87 -14.84
CA LEU A 270 24.35 -1.42 -13.83
C LEU A 270 25.40 -2.50 -13.53
N GLY A 271 24.97 -3.76 -13.41
CA GLY A 271 25.86 -4.92 -13.24
C GLY A 271 26.78 -5.17 -14.44
N LEU A 272 26.28 -5.01 -15.66
CA LEU A 272 27.05 -5.12 -16.90
C LEU A 272 28.03 -3.94 -17.07
N GLY A 273 27.62 -2.73 -16.69
CA GLY A 273 28.50 -1.56 -16.65
C GLY A 273 29.68 -1.75 -15.69
N LEU A 274 29.41 -2.28 -14.49
CA LEU A 274 30.44 -2.63 -13.50
C LEU A 274 31.36 -3.77 -13.97
N MET A 275 30.82 -4.79 -14.65
CA MET A 275 31.64 -5.81 -15.31
C MET A 275 32.53 -5.21 -16.39
N GLY A 276 32.02 -4.29 -17.20
CA GLY A 276 32.78 -3.54 -18.21
C GLY A 276 33.98 -2.82 -17.60
N PHE A 277 33.79 -2.08 -16.50
CA PHE A 277 34.89 -1.40 -15.80
C PHE A 277 35.90 -2.38 -15.19
N SER A 278 35.47 -3.54 -14.70
CA SER A 278 36.37 -4.59 -14.20
C SER A 278 37.26 -5.17 -15.31
N ALA A 279 36.74 -5.32 -16.53
CA ALA A 279 37.50 -5.80 -17.69
C ALA A 279 38.53 -4.76 -18.18
N PHE A 280 38.19 -3.47 -18.15
CA PHE A 280 39.14 -2.39 -18.49
C PHE A 280 40.23 -2.20 -17.43
N SER A 281 39.92 -2.41 -16.14
CA SER A 281 40.92 -2.30 -15.07
C SER A 281 42.04 -3.35 -15.15
N ARG A 282 41.77 -4.53 -15.73
CA ARG A 282 42.78 -5.58 -15.94
C ARG A 282 43.78 -5.26 -17.06
N ARG A 283 43.45 -4.37 -18.00
CA ARG A 283 44.38 -3.97 -19.08
C ARG A 283 45.51 -3.04 -18.62
N LYS A 284 45.44 -2.45 -17.41
CA LYS A 284 46.50 -1.58 -16.89
C LYS A 284 47.66 -2.29 -16.16
N LYS A 285 47.67 -3.63 -16.10
CA LYS A 285 48.79 -4.42 -15.53
C LYS A 285 49.66 -5.15 -16.57
N SER A 286 49.46 -4.88 -17.85
CA SER A 286 50.37 -5.31 -18.92
C SER A 286 50.79 -4.11 -19.77
N ALA A 287 51.71 -3.33 -19.21
CA ALA A 287 52.66 -2.48 -19.91
C ALA A 287 53.88 -2.34 -18.99
#